data_AF-A0A817PW39-F1
#
_entry.id   AF-A0A817PW39-F1
#
_cell.length_a   1.000
_cell.length_b   1.000
_cell.length_c   1.000
_cell.angle_alpha   90.00
_cell.angle_beta   90.00
_cell.angle_gamma   90.00
#
_symmetry.space_group_name_H-M   'P 1'
#
loop_
_entity.id
_entity.type
_entity.pdbx_description
1 polymer ?
#
loop_
_entity_poly.entity_id
_entity_poly.type
_entity_poly.pdbx_seq_one_letter_code
_entity_poly.pdbx_strand_id
1 'polypeptide(L)'
;MGLCIGSLGSSVACCFGNAFCSLCCAACPSCKGSTSTRIGYGLILLAGLITSCIMLIPGLEKTLAKIPALCSGGSKLTNIPIPSMPSIPSIDCSKIVGFLAVYRLSFGMASFFFLLSLIMINVKTSKDFRAKIQNGFWGFKLLLLLGLAVAAFFIPNDGFAQAFMVIGLIGGFLFILVQLLLSIDFVHSWNESWIESVESGSKKHLYGLIFFTVLFYGLSITGIVLFYIYYAPDQNLCRLHTFFISFNLCLCFILSIISILPQIKEHNPSCGLLQSSFVTLYVTYYTWGDIVPIQLDGSIEWNVGKGGFLAMTDGVVKETKSQGLGKGLFSGEGFFTNRVSGVGVLFVTSLGAIVQRNLKQGEQWIVDNGHLVAWTCPYTIERSGGGFISGRHADEGLVCRFTGPGTILIQVSYFFIIG
;
A
#
# COMPACT_ATOMS: atom_id res chain seq x y z
N MET A 1 45.46 -19.83 34.36
CA MET A 1 44.92 -18.48 34.07
C MET A 1 45.56 -17.94 32.79
N GLY A 2 45.04 -18.30 31.61
CA GLY A 2 45.64 -17.84 30.34
C GLY A 2 44.98 -18.35 29.05
N LEU A 3 43.72 -18.78 29.08
CA LEU A 3 43.03 -19.35 27.91
C LEU A 3 41.56 -18.90 27.77
N CYS A 4 41.20 -17.76 28.37
CA CYS A 4 39.88 -17.13 28.22
C CYS A 4 39.90 -15.76 27.50
N ILE A 5 41.04 -15.36 26.92
CA ILE A 5 41.17 -14.05 26.24
C ILE A 5 41.19 -14.21 24.69
N GLY A 6 41.31 -15.45 24.17
CA GLY A 6 41.36 -15.71 22.72
C GLY A 6 40.01 -15.85 22.00
N SER A 7 38.89 -15.99 22.71
CA SER A 7 37.55 -16.21 22.12
C SER A 7 36.73 -14.92 21.88
N LEU A 8 37.25 -13.77 22.32
CA LEU A 8 36.69 -12.46 21.97
C LEU A 8 37.23 -11.92 20.64
N GLY A 9 38.43 -12.35 20.21
CA GLY A 9 39.03 -11.92 18.94
C GLY A 9 38.39 -12.56 17.69
N SER A 10 37.96 -13.82 17.78
CA SER A 10 37.32 -14.54 16.67
C SER A 10 35.86 -14.13 16.43
N SER A 11 35.17 -13.65 17.47
CA SER A 11 33.81 -13.11 17.36
C SER A 11 33.79 -11.71 16.73
N VAL A 12 34.86 -10.92 16.93
CA VAL A 12 35.03 -9.62 16.25
C VAL A 12 35.38 -9.84 14.77
N ALA A 13 36.16 -10.85 14.41
CA ALA A 13 36.46 -11.17 13.01
C ALA A 13 35.19 -11.54 12.19
N CYS A 14 34.16 -12.12 12.83
CA CYS A 14 32.86 -12.37 12.19
C CYS A 14 32.06 -11.09 11.88
N CYS A 15 32.25 -10.00 12.65
CA CYS A 15 31.59 -8.71 12.39
C CYS A 15 32.24 -7.92 11.24
N PHE A 16 33.50 -8.23 10.91
CA PHE A 16 34.31 -7.50 9.92
C PHE A 16 34.48 -8.25 8.59
N GLY A 17 34.20 -9.56 8.56
CA GLY A 17 34.17 -10.40 7.36
C GLY A 17 32.76 -10.60 6.78
N ASN A 18 32.68 -11.23 5.60
CA ASN A 18 31.44 -11.56 4.89
C ASN A 18 30.55 -12.55 5.67
N ALA A 19 29.96 -12.16 6.80
CA ALA A 19 29.05 -13.02 7.57
C ALA A 19 27.80 -13.43 6.76
N PHE A 20 27.37 -12.60 5.80
CA PHE A 20 26.34 -12.99 4.84
C PHE A 20 26.80 -14.11 3.88
N CYS A 21 28.10 -14.24 3.61
CA CYS A 21 28.60 -15.34 2.80
C CYS A 21 28.72 -16.64 3.63
N SER A 22 28.93 -16.62 4.94
CA SER A 22 28.88 -17.88 5.73
C SER A 22 27.47 -18.50 5.74
N LEU A 23 26.44 -17.68 5.97
CA LEU A 23 25.05 -18.17 6.06
C LEU A 23 24.39 -18.42 4.69
N CYS A 24 24.70 -17.60 3.66
CA CYS A 24 24.14 -17.81 2.31
C CYS A 24 25.06 -18.58 1.35
N CYS A 25 26.39 -18.56 1.49
CA CYS A 25 27.29 -19.28 0.57
C CYS A 25 27.38 -20.78 0.88
N ALA A 26 26.90 -21.26 2.04
CA ALA A 26 26.63 -22.69 2.25
C ALA A 26 25.52 -23.22 1.33
N ALA A 27 24.57 -22.35 0.94
CA ALA A 27 23.48 -22.68 0.02
C ALA A 27 23.76 -22.29 -1.44
N CYS A 28 24.77 -21.45 -1.72
CA CYS A 28 25.05 -20.96 -3.08
C CYS A 28 26.54 -20.60 -3.29
N PRO A 29 27.40 -21.54 -3.72
CA PRO A 29 28.86 -21.37 -3.80
C PRO A 29 29.37 -20.46 -4.95
N SER A 30 28.49 -19.89 -5.79
CA SER A 30 28.86 -19.13 -7.00
C SER A 30 28.65 -17.60 -6.90
N CYS A 31 28.24 -17.07 -5.75
CA CYS A 31 27.89 -15.65 -5.63
C CYS A 31 29.11 -14.71 -5.62
N LYS A 32 29.31 -13.95 -6.72
CA LYS A 32 30.25 -12.80 -6.75
C LYS A 32 29.86 -11.77 -5.68
N GLY A 33 30.85 -11.19 -4.98
CA GLY A 33 30.62 -10.31 -3.82
C GLY A 33 29.70 -9.09 -4.07
N SER A 34 29.67 -8.56 -5.30
CA SER A 34 28.76 -7.47 -5.66
C SER A 34 27.29 -7.91 -5.72
N THR A 35 27.02 -9.10 -6.26
CA THR A 35 25.66 -9.68 -6.31
C THR A 35 25.15 -9.97 -4.91
N SER A 36 26.00 -10.56 -4.05
CA SER A 36 25.66 -10.80 -2.65
C SER A 36 25.28 -9.52 -1.91
N THR A 37 25.94 -8.41 -2.23
CA THR A 37 25.68 -7.11 -1.59
C THR A 37 24.33 -6.53 -1.97
N ARG A 38 23.95 -6.64 -3.26
CA ARG A 38 22.62 -6.22 -3.74
C ARG A 38 21.51 -7.00 -3.05
N ILE A 39 21.67 -8.32 -2.96
CA ILE A 39 20.72 -9.20 -2.24
C ILE A 39 20.64 -8.82 -0.77
N GLY A 40 21.78 -8.57 -0.11
CA GLY A 40 21.81 -8.15 1.30
C GLY A 40 21.02 -6.87 1.57
N TYR A 41 21.15 -5.84 0.71
CA TYR A 41 20.35 -4.63 0.84
C TYR A 41 18.85 -4.87 0.58
N GLY A 42 18.50 -5.77 -0.35
CA GLY A 42 17.13 -6.21 -0.56
C GLY A 42 16.52 -6.87 0.69
N LEU A 43 17.28 -7.74 1.35
CA LEU A 43 16.86 -8.38 2.61
C LEU A 43 16.69 -7.37 3.75
N ILE A 44 17.55 -6.36 3.83
CA ILE A 44 17.42 -5.25 4.80
C ILE A 44 16.11 -4.49 4.58
N LEU A 45 15.79 -4.12 3.34
CA LEU A 45 14.53 -3.45 3.01
C LEU A 45 13.32 -4.34 3.33
N LEU A 46 13.39 -5.64 3.05
CA LEU A 46 12.34 -6.60 3.40
C LEU A 46 12.14 -6.73 4.92
N ALA A 47 13.23 -6.80 5.69
CA ALA A 47 13.15 -6.82 7.15
C ALA A 47 12.53 -5.52 7.70
N GLY A 48 12.86 -4.38 7.10
CA GLY A 48 12.23 -3.09 7.40
C GLY A 48 10.73 -3.11 7.15
N LEU A 49 10.28 -3.63 6.00
CA LEU A 49 8.86 -3.80 5.69
C LEU A 49 8.13 -4.68 6.71
N ILE A 50 8.68 -5.85 7.03
CA ILE A 50 8.10 -6.78 8.01
C ILE A 50 7.98 -6.09 9.38
N THR A 51 9.01 -5.37 9.79
CA THR A 51 9.01 -4.62 11.06
C THR A 51 7.94 -3.52 11.06
N SER A 52 7.79 -2.78 9.95
CA SER A 52 6.71 -1.79 9.79
C SER A 52 5.32 -2.42 9.88
N CYS A 53 5.11 -3.59 9.27
CA CYS A 53 3.84 -4.32 9.38
C CYS A 53 3.57 -4.75 10.83
N ILE A 54 4.59 -5.21 11.57
CA ILE A 54 4.47 -5.57 12.99
C ILE A 54 4.05 -4.35 13.84
N MET A 55 4.60 -3.16 13.55
CA MET A 55 4.25 -1.92 14.24
C MET A 55 2.79 -1.48 14.05
N LEU A 56 2.11 -2.00 13.01
CA LEU A 56 0.70 -1.73 12.71
C LEU A 56 -0.26 -2.79 13.28
N ILE A 57 0.24 -3.84 13.94
CA ILE A 57 -0.60 -4.91 14.50
C ILE A 57 -1.48 -4.35 15.63
N PRO A 58 -2.80 -4.59 15.61
CA PRO A 58 -3.69 -4.17 16.69
C PRO A 58 -3.29 -4.86 17.99
N GLY A 59 -3.06 -4.06 19.04
CA GLY A 59 -2.60 -4.53 20.35
C GLY A 59 -1.16 -4.16 20.70
N LEU A 60 -0.30 -3.89 19.72
CA LEU A 60 1.07 -3.43 19.98
C LEU A 60 1.13 -1.94 20.39
N GLU A 61 0.06 -1.20 20.12
CA GLU A 61 -0.11 0.23 20.44
C GLU A 61 0.19 0.55 21.92
N LYS A 62 -0.26 -0.28 22.86
CA LYS A 62 -0.05 -0.06 24.30
C LYS A 62 1.42 -0.17 24.70
N THR A 63 2.20 -0.98 24.00
CA THR A 63 3.64 -1.13 24.24
C THR A 63 4.40 0.03 23.61
N LEU A 64 4.03 0.42 22.38
CA LEU A 64 4.60 1.54 21.66
C LEU A 64 4.33 2.89 22.36
N ALA A 65 3.13 3.06 22.93
CA ALA A 65 2.75 4.28 23.64
C ALA A 65 3.57 4.53 24.92
N LYS A 66 4.32 3.54 25.42
CA LYS A 66 5.25 3.72 26.55
C LYS A 66 6.51 4.50 26.16
N ILE A 67 6.79 4.66 24.86
CA ILE A 67 7.97 5.39 24.38
C ILE A 67 7.69 6.90 24.46
N PRO A 68 8.38 7.66 25.33
CA PRO A 68 8.05 9.07 25.57
C PRO A 68 8.21 9.97 24.34
N ALA A 69 9.10 9.60 23.42
CA ALA A 69 9.32 10.36 22.20
C ALA A 69 8.25 10.11 21.12
N LEU A 70 7.46 9.03 21.24
CA LEU A 70 6.27 8.81 20.42
C LEU A 70 5.05 9.50 21.03
N CYS A 71 4.94 9.50 22.35
CA CYS A 71 3.88 10.18 23.10
C CYS A 71 4.49 10.80 24.38
N SER A 72 4.74 12.12 24.38
CA SER A 72 5.34 12.79 25.54
C SER A 72 4.26 13.39 26.44
N GLY A 73 4.28 13.04 27.73
CA GLY A 73 3.78 13.91 28.81
C GLY A 73 2.27 14.15 28.93
N GLY A 74 1.43 13.40 28.23
CA GLY A 74 -0.03 13.50 28.39
C GLY A 74 -0.73 13.02 27.14
N SER A 75 -1.89 12.41 27.32
CA SER A 75 -2.71 11.72 26.31
C SER A 75 -3.25 12.62 25.18
N LYS A 76 -2.64 13.79 24.98
CA LYS A 76 -3.18 14.93 24.24
C LYS A 76 -2.02 15.62 23.53
N LEU A 77 -1.91 15.44 22.21
CA LEU A 77 -1.00 16.26 21.40
C LEU A 77 -1.54 17.70 21.41
N THR A 78 -0.91 18.59 22.19
CA THR A 78 -1.29 20.01 22.27
C THR A 78 -0.31 20.86 21.46
N ASN A 79 -0.86 21.87 20.76
CA ASN A 79 -0.14 22.96 20.09
C ASN A 79 0.72 22.57 18.87
N ILE A 80 0.07 22.27 17.75
CA ILE A 80 0.69 22.51 16.43
C ILE A 80 0.44 23.99 16.11
N PRO A 81 1.46 24.87 16.07
CA PRO A 81 1.26 26.26 15.70
C PRO A 81 1.09 26.34 14.18
N ILE A 82 -0.15 26.36 13.72
CA ILE A 82 -0.48 26.74 12.34
C ILE A 82 -0.84 28.22 12.38
N PRO A 83 -0.25 29.10 11.54
CA PRO A 83 -0.45 30.55 11.59
C PRO A 83 -1.91 31.02 11.42
N SER A 84 -2.85 30.12 11.13
CA SER A 84 -4.26 30.41 10.84
C SER A 84 -5.26 29.82 11.85
N MET A 85 -4.84 29.14 12.93
CA MET A 85 -5.81 28.50 13.85
C MET A 85 -5.27 28.33 15.29
N PRO A 86 -5.86 28.96 16.34
CA PRO A 86 -5.26 29.00 17.68
C PRO A 86 -5.54 27.82 18.62
N SER A 87 -6.36 26.81 18.26
CA SER A 87 -6.72 25.75 19.22
C SER A 87 -7.41 24.53 18.60
N ILE A 88 -6.64 23.49 18.26
CA ILE A 88 -7.15 22.19 17.82
C ILE A 88 -7.40 21.29 19.07
N PRO A 89 -8.51 20.53 19.13
CA PRO A 89 -8.75 19.56 20.20
C PRO A 89 -7.69 18.44 20.20
N SER A 90 -7.29 18.07 21.40
CA SER A 90 -6.24 17.08 21.65
C SER A 90 -6.52 15.70 21.04
N ILE A 91 -5.66 15.24 20.13
CA ILE A 91 -5.71 13.90 19.54
C ILE A 91 -5.08 12.88 20.51
N ASP A 92 -5.79 11.78 20.77
CA ASP A 92 -5.29 10.64 21.56
C ASP A 92 -4.14 9.94 20.81
N CYS A 93 -2.94 10.06 21.38
CA CYS A 93 -1.71 9.53 20.78
C CYS A 93 -1.74 8.01 20.51
N SER A 94 -2.51 7.25 21.30
CA SER A 94 -2.62 5.78 21.21
C SER A 94 -3.12 5.28 19.85
N LYS A 95 -3.96 6.05 19.15
CA LYS A 95 -4.55 5.64 17.86
C LYS A 95 -3.64 5.86 16.65
N ILE A 96 -2.61 6.71 16.80
CA ILE A 96 -1.68 7.07 15.71
C ILE A 96 -0.25 6.61 15.97
N VAL A 97 0.03 6.04 17.15
CA VAL A 97 1.37 5.63 17.58
C VAL A 97 2.03 4.63 16.62
N GLY A 98 1.25 3.71 16.02
CA GLY A 98 1.75 2.75 15.04
C GLY A 98 2.29 3.44 13.78
N PHE A 99 1.52 4.36 13.20
CA PHE A 99 1.95 5.15 12.03
C PHE A 99 3.16 6.02 12.34
N LEU A 100 3.19 6.65 13.52
CA LEU A 100 4.32 7.48 13.98
C LEU A 100 5.60 6.65 14.18
N ALA A 101 5.48 5.40 14.61
CA ALA A 101 6.60 4.47 14.74
C ALA A 101 7.13 4.04 13.35
N VAL A 102 6.23 3.74 12.40
CA VAL A 102 6.59 3.42 11.02
C VAL A 102 7.36 4.57 10.37
N TYR A 103 6.92 5.82 10.51
CA TYR A 103 7.62 6.98 9.95
C TYR A 103 9.05 7.12 10.45
N ARG A 104 9.31 6.84 11.73
CA ARG A 104 10.66 6.91 12.31
C ARG A 104 11.55 5.78 11.83
N LEU A 105 11.02 4.55 11.79
CA LEU A 105 11.74 3.42 11.22
C LEU A 105 12.09 3.68 9.75
N SER A 106 11.12 4.11 8.95
CA SER A 106 11.31 4.48 7.55
C SER A 106 12.31 5.62 7.38
N PHE A 107 12.29 6.62 8.25
CA PHE A 107 13.28 7.71 8.23
C PHE A 107 14.69 7.18 8.49
N GLY A 108 14.90 6.37 9.54
CA GLY A 108 16.22 5.78 9.82
C GLY A 108 16.75 4.92 8.68
N MET A 109 15.89 4.10 8.07
CA MET A 109 16.21 3.30 6.88
C MET A 109 16.56 4.20 5.69
N ALA A 110 15.77 5.24 5.42
CA ALA A 110 16.01 6.18 4.33
C ALA A 110 17.32 6.94 4.52
N SER A 111 17.61 7.43 5.73
CA SER A 111 18.87 8.10 6.06
C SER A 111 20.08 7.20 5.85
N PHE A 112 19.98 5.92 6.22
CA PHE A 112 21.04 4.94 6.00
C PHE A 112 21.36 4.77 4.51
N PHE A 113 20.35 4.53 3.67
CA PHE A 113 20.54 4.36 2.23
C PHE A 113 20.96 5.66 1.54
N PHE A 114 20.47 6.80 2.01
CA PHE A 114 20.88 8.10 1.52
C PHE A 114 22.36 8.38 1.81
N LEU A 115 22.84 8.09 3.02
CA LEU A 115 24.25 8.22 3.38
C LEU A 115 25.15 7.30 2.53
N LEU A 116 24.74 6.05 2.33
CA LEU A 116 25.47 5.12 1.45
C LEU A 116 25.48 5.62 0.00
N SER A 117 24.38 6.21 -0.47
CA SER A 117 24.32 6.84 -1.80
C SER A 117 25.35 7.98 -1.93
N LEU A 118 25.43 8.88 -0.93
CA LEU A 118 26.40 9.98 -0.91
C LEU A 118 27.86 9.48 -0.92
N ILE A 119 28.18 8.45 -0.13
CA ILE A 119 29.53 7.86 -0.09
C ILE A 119 29.94 7.28 -1.45
N MET A 120 28.97 6.79 -2.22
CA MET A 120 29.20 6.10 -3.50
C MET A 120 29.18 7.04 -4.72
N ILE A 121 29.05 8.35 -4.53
CA ILE A 121 29.11 9.33 -5.62
C ILE A 121 30.48 9.27 -6.33
N ASN A 122 30.44 9.17 -7.66
CA ASN A 122 31.62 9.20 -8.54
C ASN A 122 32.66 8.10 -8.23
N VAL A 123 32.20 6.89 -7.91
CA VAL A 123 33.04 5.68 -7.88
C VAL A 123 33.08 5.10 -9.30
N LYS A 124 34.28 5.02 -9.89
CA LYS A 124 34.45 4.56 -11.28
C LYS A 124 35.10 3.18 -11.39
N THR A 125 35.83 2.75 -10.37
CA THR A 125 36.56 1.48 -10.38
C THR A 125 36.30 0.65 -9.13
N SER A 126 36.28 -0.68 -9.29
CA SER A 126 36.12 -1.64 -8.20
C SER A 126 37.32 -1.69 -7.24
N LYS A 127 38.45 -1.08 -7.64
CA LYS A 127 39.66 -0.99 -6.80
C LYS A 127 39.58 0.11 -5.75
N ASP A 128 38.63 1.04 -5.87
CA ASP A 128 38.46 2.14 -4.93
C ASP A 128 38.17 1.62 -3.51
N PHE A 129 38.73 2.27 -2.50
CA PHE A 129 38.46 1.93 -1.10
C PHE A 129 36.94 1.96 -0.77
N ARG A 130 36.20 2.89 -1.39
CA ARG A 130 34.74 3.01 -1.28
C ARG A 130 34.00 1.76 -1.78
N ALA A 131 34.53 1.07 -2.80
CA ALA A 131 33.97 -0.20 -3.26
C ALA A 131 34.16 -1.33 -2.22
N LYS A 132 35.22 -1.27 -1.39
CA LYS A 132 35.39 -2.18 -0.25
C LYS A 132 34.37 -1.89 0.86
N ILE A 133 34.07 -0.62 1.13
CA ILE A 133 32.98 -0.23 2.04
C ILE A 133 31.65 -0.78 1.50
N GLN A 134 31.37 -0.62 0.20
CA GLN A 134 30.10 -1.08 -0.38
C GLN A 134 29.91 -2.59 -0.30
N ASN A 135 30.94 -3.39 -0.58
CA ASN A 135 30.78 -4.85 -0.63
C ASN A 135 31.13 -5.56 0.70
N GLY A 136 31.82 -4.88 1.62
CA GLY A 136 32.27 -5.42 2.91
C GLY A 136 31.66 -4.70 4.12
N PHE A 137 32.32 -4.85 5.28
CA PHE A 137 32.00 -4.17 6.55
C PHE A 137 30.52 -4.27 6.98
N TRP A 138 29.92 -5.46 6.81
CA TRP A 138 28.51 -5.69 7.09
C TRP A 138 28.12 -5.46 8.54
N GLY A 139 28.96 -5.86 9.52
CA GLY A 139 28.66 -5.63 10.93
C GLY A 139 28.52 -4.15 11.26
N PHE A 140 29.43 -3.31 10.77
CA PHE A 140 29.32 -1.85 10.95
C PHE A 140 28.11 -1.24 10.27
N LYS A 141 27.75 -1.72 9.07
CA LYS A 141 26.56 -1.24 8.38
C LYS A 141 25.28 -1.57 9.15
N LEU A 142 25.17 -2.78 9.67
CA LEU A 142 24.02 -3.18 10.48
C LEU A 142 23.96 -2.40 11.79
N LEU A 143 25.10 -2.16 12.43
CA LEU A 143 25.18 -1.33 13.63
C LEU A 143 24.78 0.12 13.33
N LEU A 144 25.28 0.69 12.23
CA LEU A 144 24.92 2.03 11.77
C LEU A 144 23.42 2.13 11.46
N LEU A 145 22.87 1.13 10.76
CA LEU A 145 21.45 1.08 10.44
C LEU A 145 20.59 1.02 11.71
N LEU A 146 20.93 0.13 12.65
CA LEU A 146 20.22 0.02 13.92
C LEU A 146 20.35 1.30 14.74
N GLY A 147 21.54 1.91 14.75
CA GLY A 147 21.80 3.18 15.41
C GLY A 147 20.94 4.32 14.85
N LEU A 148 20.87 4.44 13.52
CA LEU A 148 20.03 5.44 12.85
C LEU A 148 18.53 5.18 13.08
N ALA A 149 18.10 3.92 13.03
CA ALA A 149 16.72 3.54 13.31
C ALA A 149 16.32 3.88 14.75
N VAL A 150 17.15 3.55 15.74
CA VAL A 150 16.91 3.87 17.15
C VAL A 150 16.99 5.39 17.39
N ALA A 151 17.95 6.08 16.78
CA ALA A 151 18.08 7.54 16.87
C ALA A 151 16.83 8.26 16.34
N ALA A 152 16.20 7.75 15.28
CA ALA A 152 14.96 8.30 14.75
C ALA A 152 13.81 8.28 15.79
N PHE A 153 13.82 7.33 16.74
CA PHE A 153 12.84 7.32 17.82
C PHE A 153 13.03 8.43 18.85
N PHE A 154 14.16 9.12 18.89
CA PHE A 154 14.37 10.27 19.78
C PHE A 154 13.91 11.60 19.17
N ILE A 155 13.48 11.62 17.90
CA ILE A 155 12.99 12.83 17.24
C ILE A 155 11.59 13.17 17.79
N PRO A 156 11.36 14.40 18.31
CA PRO A 156 10.06 14.83 18.79
C PRO A 156 9.03 14.94 17.64
N ASN A 157 7.73 14.88 17.97
CA ASN A 157 6.67 14.86 16.97
C ASN A 157 6.40 16.21 16.29
N ASP A 158 6.96 17.31 16.80
CA ASP A 158 6.64 18.67 16.35
C ASP A 158 7.01 18.86 14.87
N GLY A 159 6.02 18.79 13.99
CA GLY A 159 6.16 18.95 12.54
C GLY A 159 6.84 17.80 11.77
N PHE A 160 7.52 16.86 12.46
CA PHE A 160 8.25 15.77 11.81
C PHE A 160 7.34 14.88 10.93
N ALA A 161 6.21 14.45 11.48
CA ALA A 161 5.32 13.51 10.76
C ALA A 161 4.74 14.13 9.49
N GLN A 162 4.37 15.42 9.53
CA GLN A 162 3.83 16.14 8.38
C GLN A 162 4.89 16.35 7.30
N ALA A 163 6.11 16.75 7.69
CA ALA A 163 7.22 16.88 6.75
C ALA A 163 7.56 15.53 6.08
N PHE A 164 7.66 14.46 6.87
CA PHE A 164 8.00 13.14 6.35
C PHE A 164 6.91 12.54 5.47
N MET A 165 5.63 12.85 5.74
CA MET A 165 4.52 12.48 4.86
C MET A 165 4.68 13.08 3.45
N VAL A 166 5.02 14.37 3.35
CA VAL A 166 5.23 15.03 2.04
C VAL A 166 6.42 14.41 1.30
N ILE A 167 7.53 14.17 2.00
CA ILE A 167 8.70 13.50 1.43
C ILE A 167 8.33 12.08 0.95
N GLY A 168 7.58 11.33 1.77
CA GLY A 168 7.10 9.99 1.44
C GLY A 168 6.18 9.97 0.22
N LEU A 169 5.30 10.98 0.06
CA LEU A 169 4.44 11.12 -1.11
C LEU A 169 5.26 11.31 -2.39
N ILE A 170 6.22 12.25 -2.38
CA ILE A 170 7.11 12.51 -3.52
C ILE A 170 7.95 11.26 -3.83
N GLY A 171 8.53 10.65 -2.80
CA GLY A 171 9.34 9.45 -2.94
C GLY A 171 8.54 8.25 -3.48
N GLY A 172 7.31 8.06 -3.01
CA GLY A 172 6.40 7.01 -3.48
C GLY A 172 6.02 7.21 -4.95
N PHE A 173 5.70 8.44 -5.36
CA PHE A 173 5.44 8.75 -6.76
C PHE A 173 6.65 8.44 -7.66
N LEU A 174 7.86 8.88 -7.28
CA LEU A 174 9.09 8.56 -8.02
C LEU A 174 9.38 7.06 -8.04
N PHE A 175 9.14 6.36 -6.93
CA PHE A 175 9.34 4.91 -6.84
C PHE A 175 8.40 4.15 -7.77
N ILE A 176 7.13 4.56 -7.88
CA ILE A 176 6.17 3.98 -8.83
C ILE A 176 6.66 4.15 -10.27
N LEU A 177 7.18 5.33 -10.63
CA LEU A 177 7.74 5.55 -11.97
C LEU A 177 8.94 4.64 -12.26
N VAL A 178 9.87 4.54 -11.31
CA VAL A 178 11.04 3.65 -11.45
C VAL A 178 10.61 2.18 -11.51
N GLN A 179 9.66 1.78 -10.68
CA GLN A 179 9.13 0.41 -10.65
C GLN A 179 8.44 0.04 -11.97
N LEU A 180 7.67 0.97 -12.55
CA LEU A 180 7.05 0.79 -13.87
C LEU A 180 8.13 0.59 -14.94
N LEU A 181 9.15 1.44 -14.99
CA LEU A 181 10.24 1.33 -15.97
C LEU A 181 10.99 0.00 -15.84
N LEU A 182 11.38 -0.38 -14.63
CA LEU A 182 12.07 -1.65 -14.38
C LEU A 182 11.22 -2.88 -14.75
N SER A 183 9.91 -2.80 -14.54
CA SER A 183 9.00 -3.89 -14.90
C SER A 183 8.85 -4.01 -16.42
N ILE A 184 8.80 -2.90 -17.15
CA ILE A 184 8.79 -2.89 -18.63
C ILE A 184 10.11 -3.47 -19.17
N ASP A 185 11.26 -3.01 -18.66
CA ASP A 185 12.57 -3.50 -19.08
C ASP A 185 12.74 -4.99 -18.80
N PHE A 186 12.23 -5.47 -17.65
CA PHE A 186 12.20 -6.89 -17.33
C PHE A 186 11.40 -7.69 -18.35
N VAL A 187 10.19 -7.23 -18.70
CA VAL A 187 9.34 -7.91 -19.70
C VAL A 187 9.98 -7.83 -21.09
N HIS A 188 10.67 -6.75 -21.42
CA HIS A 188 11.43 -6.64 -22.67
C HIS A 188 12.54 -7.68 -22.76
N SER A 189 13.39 -7.75 -21.73
CA SER A 189 14.47 -8.73 -21.66
C SER A 189 13.95 -10.18 -21.63
N TRP A 190 12.81 -10.42 -20.96
CA TRP A 190 12.15 -11.72 -20.98
C TRP A 190 11.67 -12.08 -22.39
N ASN A 191 11.01 -11.15 -23.08
CA ASN A 191 10.51 -11.36 -24.44
C ASN A 191 11.66 -11.68 -25.40
N GLU A 192 12.74 -10.89 -25.38
CA GLU A 192 13.92 -11.07 -26.21
C GLU A 192 14.56 -12.45 -26.00
N SER A 193 14.83 -12.84 -24.75
CA SER A 193 15.43 -14.14 -24.42
C SER A 193 14.60 -15.33 -24.93
N TRP A 194 13.28 -15.23 -24.88
CA TRP A 194 12.39 -16.30 -25.33
C TRP A 194 12.24 -16.31 -26.85
N ILE A 195 12.25 -15.14 -27.51
CA ILE A 195 12.25 -15.05 -28.98
C ILE A 195 13.53 -15.66 -29.56
N GLU A 196 14.70 -15.34 -29.03
CA GLU A 196 15.97 -15.97 -29.44
C GLU A 196 15.93 -17.51 -29.30
N SER A 197 15.32 -17.99 -28.22
CA SER A 197 15.12 -19.42 -27.98
C SER A 197 14.13 -20.05 -28.97
N VAL A 198 13.16 -19.29 -29.48
CA VAL A 198 12.21 -19.75 -30.50
C VAL A 198 12.87 -19.79 -31.88
N GLU A 199 13.68 -18.78 -32.22
CA GLU A 199 14.44 -18.75 -33.47
C GLU A 199 15.43 -19.92 -33.57
N SER A 200 16.00 -20.35 -32.45
CA SER A 200 16.83 -21.56 -32.35
C SER A 200 16.03 -22.88 -32.37
N GLY A 201 14.70 -22.83 -32.54
CA GLY A 201 13.83 -24.00 -32.75
C GLY A 201 13.09 -24.51 -31.50
N SER A 202 13.13 -23.79 -30.38
CA SER A 202 12.47 -24.22 -29.14
C SER A 202 10.96 -23.93 -29.14
N LYS A 203 10.15 -24.95 -29.43
CA LYS A 203 8.67 -24.83 -29.36
C LYS A 203 8.15 -24.54 -27.95
N LYS A 204 8.89 -24.91 -26.89
CA LYS A 204 8.47 -24.69 -25.49
C LYS A 204 8.35 -23.20 -25.15
N HIS A 205 9.34 -22.40 -25.55
CA HIS A 205 9.35 -20.96 -25.31
C HIS A 205 8.27 -20.24 -26.12
N LEU A 206 7.95 -20.74 -27.33
CA LEU A 206 6.83 -20.23 -28.12
C LEU A 206 5.49 -20.43 -27.40
N TYR A 207 5.20 -21.65 -26.92
CA TYR A 207 3.97 -21.91 -26.17
C TYR A 207 3.92 -21.10 -24.87
N GLY A 208 5.06 -20.92 -24.20
CA GLY A 208 5.15 -20.06 -23.02
C GLY A 208 4.79 -18.60 -23.33
N LEU A 209 5.37 -18.03 -24.39
CA LEU A 209 5.15 -16.63 -24.77
C LEU A 209 3.69 -16.37 -25.10
N ILE A 210 3.06 -17.28 -25.84
CA ILE A 210 1.62 -17.23 -26.14
C ILE A 210 0.81 -17.34 -24.85
N PHE A 211 1.13 -18.30 -23.97
CA PHE A 211 0.40 -18.51 -22.72
C PHE A 211 0.40 -17.26 -21.83
N PHE A 212 1.57 -16.66 -21.56
CA PHE A 212 1.64 -15.47 -20.70
C PHE A 212 0.97 -14.25 -21.32
N THR A 213 1.09 -14.08 -22.64
CA THR A 213 0.41 -12.99 -23.36
C THR A 213 -1.12 -13.11 -23.23
N VAL A 214 -1.65 -14.31 -23.45
CA VAL A 214 -3.09 -14.59 -23.31
C VAL A 214 -3.54 -14.45 -21.87
N LEU A 215 -2.75 -14.93 -20.91
CA LEU A 215 -3.04 -14.81 -19.48
C LEU A 215 -3.16 -13.33 -19.05
N PHE A 216 -2.18 -12.49 -19.41
CA PHE A 216 -2.19 -11.09 -19.00
C PHE A 216 -3.31 -10.29 -19.65
N TYR A 217 -3.58 -10.47 -20.94
CA TYR A 217 -4.75 -9.86 -21.56
C TYR A 217 -6.06 -10.41 -20.98
N GLY A 218 -6.15 -11.71 -20.74
CA GLY A 218 -7.33 -12.35 -20.14
C GLY A 218 -7.66 -11.79 -18.75
N LEU A 219 -6.65 -11.68 -17.88
CA LEU A 219 -6.80 -11.06 -16.56
C LEU A 219 -7.17 -9.58 -16.66
N SER A 220 -6.58 -8.83 -17.59
CA SER A 220 -6.88 -7.41 -17.79
C SER A 220 -8.31 -7.20 -18.28
N ILE A 221 -8.74 -7.94 -19.30
CA ILE A 221 -10.11 -7.88 -19.85
C ILE A 221 -11.10 -8.29 -18.77
N THR A 222 -10.81 -9.35 -18.02
CA THR A 222 -11.65 -9.75 -16.88
C THR A 222 -11.76 -8.62 -15.87
N GLY A 223 -10.64 -8.01 -15.46
CA GLY A 223 -10.62 -6.85 -14.56
C GLY A 223 -11.45 -5.68 -15.09
N ILE A 224 -11.27 -5.29 -16.36
CA ILE A 224 -12.01 -4.20 -17.00
C ILE A 224 -13.52 -4.50 -17.10
N VAL A 225 -13.89 -5.73 -17.47
CA VAL A 225 -15.31 -6.15 -17.52
C VAL A 225 -15.92 -6.08 -16.13
N LEU A 226 -15.22 -6.60 -15.12
CA LEU A 226 -15.63 -6.47 -13.73
C LEU A 226 -15.78 -4.98 -13.38
N PHE A 227 -14.84 -4.12 -13.75
CA PHE A 227 -14.94 -2.67 -13.48
C PHE A 227 -16.19 -2.04 -14.11
N TYR A 228 -16.57 -2.39 -15.35
CA TYR A 228 -17.80 -1.85 -15.93
C TYR A 228 -19.06 -2.37 -15.24
N ILE A 229 -19.12 -3.68 -14.93
CA ILE A 229 -20.28 -4.27 -14.25
C ILE A 229 -20.46 -3.66 -12.86
N TYR A 230 -19.36 -3.36 -12.19
CA TYR A 230 -19.30 -3.11 -10.77
C TYR A 230 -19.15 -1.66 -10.38
N TYR A 231 -18.50 -0.87 -11.24
CA TYR A 231 -18.17 0.53 -10.99
C TYR A 231 -18.87 1.50 -11.94
N ALA A 232 -19.54 1.01 -13.00
CA ALA A 232 -20.30 1.81 -13.96
C ALA A 232 -21.69 1.24 -14.35
N PRO A 233 -22.53 0.79 -13.39
CA PRO A 233 -23.82 0.19 -13.72
C PRO A 233 -24.87 1.18 -14.27
N ASP A 234 -24.76 2.48 -13.97
CA ASP A 234 -25.72 3.51 -14.41
C ASP A 234 -25.01 4.75 -15.00
N GLN A 235 -25.31 5.08 -16.27
CA GLN A 235 -24.63 6.10 -17.09
C GLN A 235 -24.78 7.53 -16.55
N ASN A 236 -25.84 7.81 -15.78
CA ASN A 236 -26.17 9.17 -15.36
C ASN A 236 -25.53 9.57 -14.01
N LEU A 237 -25.21 8.61 -13.14
CA LEU A 237 -24.70 8.86 -11.78
C LEU A 237 -23.17 8.71 -11.68
N CYS A 238 -22.54 7.88 -12.52
CA CYS A 238 -21.12 7.51 -12.43
C CYS A 238 -20.28 7.91 -13.66
N ARG A 239 -20.48 9.11 -14.22
CA ARG A 239 -19.78 9.57 -15.44
C ARG A 239 -18.26 9.59 -15.33
N LEU A 240 -17.72 9.93 -14.15
CA LEU A 240 -16.28 10.02 -13.94
C LEU A 240 -15.60 8.65 -14.05
N HIS A 241 -16.26 7.59 -13.54
CA HIS A 241 -15.70 6.24 -13.51
C HIS A 241 -15.72 5.62 -14.90
N THR A 242 -16.85 5.76 -15.60
CA THR A 242 -16.97 5.37 -17.01
C THR A 242 -15.91 6.09 -17.84
N PHE A 243 -15.64 7.37 -17.59
CA PHE A 243 -14.58 8.11 -18.29
C PHE A 243 -13.19 7.51 -18.04
N PHE A 244 -12.76 7.34 -16.78
CA PHE A 244 -11.42 6.83 -16.48
C PHE A 244 -11.19 5.39 -16.96
N ILE A 245 -12.18 4.50 -16.77
CA ILE A 245 -12.09 3.12 -17.25
C ILE A 245 -11.99 3.11 -18.79
N SER A 246 -12.86 3.87 -19.48
CA SER A 246 -12.85 3.93 -20.96
C SER A 246 -11.58 4.59 -21.51
N PHE A 247 -11.08 5.62 -20.84
CA PHE A 247 -9.86 6.33 -21.22
C PHE A 247 -8.64 5.41 -21.09
N ASN A 248 -8.49 4.73 -19.96
CA ASN A 248 -7.39 3.77 -19.74
C ASN A 248 -7.49 2.57 -20.70
N LEU A 249 -8.70 2.06 -20.96
CA LEU A 249 -8.93 1.00 -21.96
C LEU A 249 -8.50 1.46 -23.36
N CYS A 250 -8.89 2.66 -23.77
CA CYS A 250 -8.52 3.24 -25.07
C CYS A 250 -7.00 3.37 -25.21
N LEU A 251 -6.32 3.89 -24.19
CA LEU A 251 -4.86 3.98 -24.16
C LEU A 251 -4.20 2.60 -24.27
N CYS A 252 -4.66 1.60 -23.51
CA CYS A 252 -4.12 0.24 -23.57
C CYS A 252 -4.33 -0.40 -24.96
N PHE A 253 -5.48 -0.15 -25.59
CA PHE A 253 -5.76 -0.62 -26.94
C PHE A 253 -4.84 0.02 -27.98
N ILE A 254 -4.65 1.35 -27.92
CA ILE A 254 -3.72 2.07 -28.79
C ILE A 254 -2.29 1.54 -28.62
N LEU A 255 -1.83 1.36 -27.37
CA LEU A 255 -0.50 0.79 -27.08
C LEU A 255 -0.33 -0.62 -27.64
N SER A 256 -1.38 -1.44 -27.60
CA SER A 256 -1.38 -2.78 -28.17
C SER A 256 -1.22 -2.75 -29.69
N ILE A 257 -1.91 -1.84 -30.40
CA ILE A 257 -1.75 -1.64 -31.84
C ILE A 257 -0.32 -1.19 -32.17
N ILE A 258 0.16 -0.16 -31.46
CA ILE A 258 1.51 0.39 -31.63
C ILE A 258 2.56 -0.73 -31.49
N SER A 259 2.42 -1.65 -30.54
CA SER A 259 3.36 -2.76 -30.34
C SER A 259 3.47 -3.75 -31.51
N ILE A 260 2.52 -3.75 -32.45
CA ILE A 260 2.49 -4.68 -33.59
C ILE A 260 2.94 -3.98 -34.90
N LEU A 261 2.92 -2.65 -34.96
CA LEU A 261 3.20 -1.90 -36.18
C LEU A 261 4.58 -2.26 -36.77
N PRO A 262 4.66 -2.58 -38.08
CA PRO A 262 5.89 -3.04 -38.71
C PRO A 262 7.00 -1.98 -38.63
N GLN A 263 6.65 -0.70 -38.76
CA GLN A 263 7.59 0.42 -38.65
C GLN A 263 8.33 0.47 -37.30
N ILE A 264 7.66 0.06 -36.22
CA ILE A 264 8.25 0.03 -34.87
C ILE A 264 9.10 -1.22 -34.70
N LYS A 265 8.65 -2.36 -35.24
CA LYS A 265 9.41 -3.63 -35.20
C LYS A 265 10.70 -3.57 -36.02
N GLU A 266 10.74 -2.80 -37.09
CA GLU A 266 11.96 -2.57 -37.86
C GLU A 266 13.04 -1.82 -37.06
N HIS A 267 12.62 -0.94 -36.14
CA HIS A 267 13.54 -0.20 -35.27
C HIS A 267 13.84 -0.92 -33.95
N ASN A 268 12.89 -1.71 -33.44
CA ASN A 268 13.05 -2.54 -32.25
C ASN A 268 12.36 -3.91 -32.45
N PRO A 269 13.11 -4.94 -32.89
CA PRO A 269 12.55 -6.26 -33.22
C PRO A 269 12.04 -7.01 -31.98
N SER A 270 12.54 -6.65 -30.79
CA SER A 270 12.13 -7.23 -29.51
C SER A 270 10.82 -6.65 -28.98
N CYS A 271 10.20 -5.68 -29.66
CA CYS A 271 8.85 -5.22 -29.36
C CYS A 271 7.80 -6.29 -29.67
N GLY A 272 7.03 -6.70 -28.66
CA GLY A 272 6.10 -7.82 -28.77
C GLY A 272 4.83 -7.66 -27.95
N LEU A 273 3.84 -8.49 -28.28
CA LEU A 273 2.53 -8.54 -27.61
C LEU A 273 2.63 -8.84 -26.10
N LEU A 274 3.68 -9.55 -25.67
CA LEU A 274 3.91 -9.83 -24.25
C LEU A 274 4.10 -8.52 -23.45
N GLN A 275 4.83 -7.55 -24.01
CA GLN A 275 5.07 -6.25 -23.36
C GLN A 275 3.78 -5.45 -23.21
N SER A 276 3.00 -5.31 -24.29
CA SER A 276 1.72 -4.57 -24.26
C SER A 276 0.68 -5.24 -23.36
N SER A 277 0.66 -6.58 -23.31
CA SER A 277 -0.24 -7.33 -22.42
C SER A 277 0.06 -7.10 -20.94
N PHE A 278 1.34 -7.08 -20.56
CA PHE A 278 1.76 -6.82 -19.19
C PHE A 278 1.49 -5.38 -18.76
N VAL A 279 1.78 -4.40 -19.64
CA VAL A 279 1.47 -2.99 -19.38
C VAL A 279 -0.04 -2.80 -19.18
N THR A 280 -0.86 -3.44 -20.00
CA THR A 280 -2.33 -3.40 -19.86
C THR A 280 -2.78 -3.95 -18.50
N LEU A 281 -2.20 -5.05 -18.03
CA LEU A 281 -2.49 -5.63 -16.72
C LEU A 281 -2.08 -4.68 -15.58
N TYR A 282 -0.92 -4.05 -15.71
CA TYR A 282 -0.40 -3.11 -14.72
C TYR A 282 -1.25 -1.83 -14.62
N VAL A 283 -1.66 -1.26 -15.76
CA VAL A 283 -2.59 -0.13 -15.80
C VAL A 283 -3.95 -0.52 -15.22
N THR A 284 -4.45 -1.74 -15.53
CA THR A 284 -5.70 -2.26 -14.97
C THR A 284 -5.62 -2.38 -13.44
N TYR A 285 -4.49 -2.88 -12.91
CA TYR A 285 -4.25 -2.94 -11.46
C TYR A 285 -4.28 -1.56 -10.81
N TYR A 286 -3.62 -0.56 -11.40
CA TYR A 286 -3.66 0.80 -10.84
C TYR A 286 -4.99 1.51 -11.03
N THR A 287 -5.81 1.07 -11.99
CA THR A 287 -7.19 1.54 -12.13
C THR A 287 -8.12 0.95 -11.05
N TRP A 288 -7.68 -0.10 -10.34
CA TRP A 288 -8.43 -0.71 -9.24
C TRP A 288 -8.27 0.11 -7.94
N GLY A 289 -9.12 1.13 -7.79
CA GLY A 289 -9.23 1.91 -6.57
C GLY A 289 -9.91 3.24 -6.83
N ASP A 290 -10.64 3.75 -5.84
CA ASP A 290 -11.32 5.03 -5.91
C ASP A 290 -11.06 5.83 -4.64
N ILE A 291 -10.85 7.13 -4.82
CA ILE A 291 -10.60 8.09 -3.75
C ILE A 291 -11.56 9.24 -3.96
N VAL A 292 -12.54 9.35 -3.08
CA VAL A 292 -13.53 10.42 -3.13
C VAL A 292 -13.22 11.46 -2.05
N PRO A 293 -13.05 12.74 -2.43
CA PRO A 293 -13.05 13.83 -1.47
C PRO A 293 -14.49 14.20 -1.08
N ILE A 294 -14.80 14.09 0.21
CA ILE A 294 -16.04 14.56 0.83
C ILE A 294 -15.76 15.93 1.42
N GLN A 295 -16.46 16.96 0.95
CA GLN A 295 -16.40 18.27 1.59
C GLN A 295 -17.33 18.30 2.80
N LEU A 296 -16.76 18.68 3.93
CA LEU A 296 -17.42 18.85 5.21
C LEU A 296 -17.52 20.35 5.49
N ASP A 297 -18.73 20.81 5.76
CA ASP A 297 -19.08 22.20 6.04
C ASP A 297 -19.34 22.44 7.55
N GLY A 298 -19.15 21.41 8.37
CA GLY A 298 -19.43 21.42 9.81
C GLY A 298 -20.90 21.16 10.17
N SER A 299 -21.80 21.03 9.20
CA SER A 299 -23.23 20.87 9.45
C SER A 299 -23.65 19.41 9.62
N ILE A 300 -23.00 18.49 8.89
CA ILE A 300 -23.35 17.08 8.83
C ILE A 300 -22.17 16.21 9.23
N GLU A 301 -22.43 15.25 10.11
CA GLU A 301 -21.46 14.25 10.53
C GLU A 301 -21.56 12.99 9.65
N TRP A 302 -20.40 12.48 9.25
CA TRP A 302 -20.23 11.29 8.44
C TRP A 302 -19.67 10.15 9.26
N ASN A 303 -20.38 9.04 9.33
CA ASN A 303 -19.78 7.79 9.76
C ASN A 303 -18.91 7.23 8.61
N VAL A 304 -17.80 6.59 8.91
CA VAL A 304 -16.86 5.99 7.97
C VAL A 304 -16.55 4.59 8.47
N GLY A 305 -16.71 3.61 7.58
CA GLY A 305 -16.43 2.20 7.84
C GLY A 305 -14.95 1.96 8.15
N LYS A 306 -14.65 0.80 8.73
CA LYS A 306 -13.30 0.43 9.21
C LYS A 306 -12.20 0.60 8.16
N GLY A 307 -12.50 0.32 6.88
CA GLY A 307 -11.56 0.41 5.76
C GLY A 307 -11.72 1.64 4.85
N GLY A 308 -12.72 2.50 5.09
CA GLY A 308 -13.08 3.59 4.18
C GLY A 308 -12.29 4.89 4.37
N PHE A 309 -11.57 5.04 5.48
CA PHE A 309 -10.84 6.28 5.80
C PHE A 309 -9.47 6.30 5.12
N LEU A 310 -9.17 7.34 4.33
CA LEU A 310 -7.85 7.56 3.72
C LEU A 310 -7.09 8.70 4.40
N ALA A 311 -7.65 9.91 4.36
CA ALA A 311 -7.02 11.13 4.88
C ALA A 311 -8.09 12.17 5.19
N MET A 312 -7.76 13.20 5.96
CA MET A 312 -8.66 14.33 6.21
C MET A 312 -7.85 15.60 6.40
N THR A 313 -8.43 16.75 6.06
CA THR A 313 -7.83 18.06 6.34
C THR A 313 -8.01 18.45 7.80
N ASP A 314 -7.18 19.38 8.28
CA ASP A 314 -7.05 19.76 9.69
C ASP A 314 -8.35 20.15 10.43
N GLY A 315 -9.33 20.74 9.73
CA GLY A 315 -10.61 21.11 10.35
C GLY A 315 -11.62 19.96 10.51
N VAL A 316 -11.23 18.73 10.18
CA VAL A 316 -12.07 17.53 10.23
C VAL A 316 -11.66 16.64 11.41
N VAL A 317 -12.61 16.28 12.25
CA VAL A 317 -12.44 15.50 13.48
C VAL A 317 -12.99 14.10 13.28
N LYS A 318 -12.19 13.06 13.61
CA LYS A 318 -12.61 11.65 13.57
C LYS A 318 -12.70 11.05 14.97
N GLU A 319 -13.91 10.71 15.41
CA GLU A 319 -14.20 9.99 16.65
C GLU A 319 -14.42 8.50 16.38
N THR A 320 -13.90 7.61 17.22
CA THR A 320 -14.19 6.17 17.10
C THR A 320 -15.23 5.79 18.13
N LYS A 321 -16.43 5.41 17.67
CA LYS A 321 -17.54 5.05 18.57
C LYS A 321 -17.64 3.54 18.69
N SER A 322 -17.64 3.03 19.93
CA SER A 322 -17.93 1.62 20.20
C SER A 322 -19.40 1.36 19.90
N GLN A 323 -19.66 0.43 19.01
CA GLN A 323 -21.00 -0.05 18.73
C GLN A 323 -21.41 -1.05 19.82
N GLY A 324 -22.63 -0.95 20.34
CA GLY A 324 -23.11 -1.83 21.41
C GLY A 324 -22.98 -3.32 21.06
N LEU A 325 -22.96 -4.21 22.07
CA LEU A 325 -22.63 -5.63 21.92
C LEU A 325 -23.38 -6.34 20.77
N GLY A 326 -24.65 -5.99 20.55
CA GLY A 326 -25.48 -6.53 19.46
C GLY A 326 -25.17 -5.96 18.07
N LYS A 327 -24.65 -4.73 17.96
CA LYS A 327 -24.18 -4.19 16.68
C LYS A 327 -22.75 -4.64 16.38
N GLY A 328 -21.85 -4.62 17.37
CA GLY A 328 -20.45 -4.99 17.15
C GLY A 328 -20.19 -6.46 16.82
N LEU A 329 -21.02 -7.39 17.32
CA LEU A 329 -20.89 -8.83 17.04
C LEU A 329 -21.61 -9.26 15.73
N PHE A 330 -22.55 -8.45 15.24
CA PHE A 330 -23.46 -8.81 14.16
C PHE A 330 -23.56 -7.76 13.02
N SER A 331 -22.78 -6.68 13.03
CA SER A 331 -22.69 -5.79 11.86
C SER A 331 -21.78 -6.41 10.81
N GLY A 332 -20.59 -6.90 11.19
CA GLY A 332 -19.52 -7.29 10.24
C GLY A 332 -18.43 -6.21 10.08
N GLU A 333 -18.67 -4.99 10.58
CA GLU A 333 -17.71 -3.87 10.62
C GLU A 333 -16.82 -3.91 11.88
N GLY A 334 -17.12 -4.84 12.79
CA GLY A 334 -16.54 -4.94 14.12
C GLY A 334 -17.21 -4.00 15.14
N PHE A 335 -16.69 -3.97 16.35
CA PHE A 335 -17.25 -3.20 17.47
C PHE A 335 -17.06 -1.68 17.35
N PHE A 336 -16.53 -1.14 16.25
CA PHE A 336 -16.07 0.25 16.17
C PHE A 336 -16.32 0.88 14.80
N THR A 337 -17.05 2.00 14.76
CA THR A 337 -17.22 2.86 13.58
C THR A 337 -16.59 4.23 13.79
N ASN A 338 -16.01 4.80 12.74
CA ASN A 338 -15.46 6.16 12.81
C ASN A 338 -16.58 7.16 12.50
N ARG A 339 -16.77 8.17 13.33
CA ARG A 339 -17.66 9.31 13.09
C ARG A 339 -16.77 10.50 12.78
N VAL A 340 -17.06 11.21 11.71
CA VAL A 340 -16.25 12.28 11.15
C VAL A 340 -17.09 13.54 11.07
N SER A 341 -16.62 14.65 11.62
CA SER A 341 -17.34 15.92 11.70
C SER A 341 -16.35 17.09 11.51
N GLY A 342 -16.83 18.32 11.39
CA GLY A 342 -15.98 19.51 11.22
C GLY A 342 -15.98 20.08 9.80
N VAL A 343 -15.04 20.99 9.52
CA VAL A 343 -14.99 21.77 8.28
C VAL A 343 -13.70 21.45 7.51
N GLY A 344 -13.82 20.95 6.29
CA GLY A 344 -12.66 20.60 5.46
C GLY A 344 -12.95 19.49 4.45
N VAL A 345 -11.93 18.78 4.00
CA VAL A 345 -12.05 17.66 3.06
C VAL A 345 -11.68 16.35 3.76
N LEU A 346 -12.58 15.39 3.73
CA LEU A 346 -12.36 14.01 4.11
C LEU A 346 -12.14 13.18 2.84
N PHE A 347 -10.96 12.60 2.69
CA PHE A 347 -10.68 11.63 1.64
C PHE A 347 -11.08 10.24 2.14
N VAL A 348 -12.06 9.65 1.46
CA VAL A 348 -12.41 8.25 1.64
C VAL A 348 -11.84 7.44 0.49
N THR A 349 -11.36 6.24 0.80
CA THR A 349 -10.86 5.28 -0.19
C THR A 349 -11.71 4.03 -0.14
N SER A 350 -11.77 3.32 -1.25
CA SER A 350 -12.34 1.98 -1.28
C SER A 350 -11.52 1.03 -2.12
N LEU A 351 -11.67 -0.27 -1.82
CA LEU A 351 -11.19 -1.36 -2.65
C LEU A 351 -12.14 -1.58 -3.83
N GLY A 352 -12.25 -0.58 -4.69
CA GLY A 352 -13.23 -0.51 -5.77
C GLY A 352 -13.77 0.90 -5.91
N ALA A 353 -14.88 1.08 -6.63
CA ALA A 353 -15.53 2.37 -6.74
C ALA A 353 -16.42 2.67 -5.55
N ILE A 354 -16.51 3.96 -5.25
CA ILE A 354 -17.39 4.51 -4.25
C ILE A 354 -18.69 4.93 -4.93
N VAL A 355 -19.82 4.36 -4.52
CA VAL A 355 -21.15 4.76 -4.99
C VAL A 355 -21.83 5.60 -3.92
N GLN A 356 -22.18 6.83 -4.27
CA GLN A 356 -22.94 7.74 -3.41
C GLN A 356 -24.44 7.65 -3.68
N ARG A 357 -25.24 7.42 -2.63
CA ARG A 357 -26.70 7.49 -2.67
C ARG A 357 -27.23 8.46 -1.62
N ASN A 358 -28.08 9.39 -2.03
CA ASN A 358 -28.79 10.30 -1.11
C ASN A 358 -30.22 9.76 -0.89
N LEU A 359 -30.57 9.45 0.36
CA LEU A 359 -31.92 9.01 0.75
C LEU A 359 -32.79 10.21 1.10
N LYS A 360 -34.01 10.25 0.56
CA LYS A 360 -35.04 11.23 0.95
C LYS A 360 -35.62 10.90 2.33
N GLN A 361 -36.29 11.87 2.95
CA GLN A 361 -36.94 11.66 4.25
C GLN A 361 -37.91 10.47 4.19
N GLY A 362 -37.72 9.47 5.05
CA GLY A 362 -38.53 8.25 5.08
C GLY A 362 -38.18 7.18 4.03
N GLU A 363 -37.25 7.46 3.11
CA GLU A 363 -36.74 6.45 2.17
C GLU A 363 -35.83 5.46 2.93
N GLN A 364 -36.05 4.17 2.72
CA GLN A 364 -35.22 3.12 3.31
C GLN A 364 -34.35 2.45 2.27
N TRP A 365 -33.13 2.10 2.67
CA TRP A 365 -32.23 1.31 1.83
C TRP A 365 -31.50 0.28 2.67
N ILE A 366 -31.52 -0.97 2.20
CA ILE A 366 -30.84 -2.10 2.85
C ILE A 366 -29.52 -2.30 2.12
N VAL A 367 -28.43 -2.28 2.88
CA VAL A 367 -27.06 -2.41 2.37
C VAL A 367 -26.37 -3.50 3.19
N ASP A 368 -25.61 -4.36 2.51
CA ASP A 368 -24.71 -5.27 3.20
C ASP A 368 -23.63 -4.47 3.94
N ASN A 369 -23.38 -4.85 5.18
CA ASN A 369 -22.44 -4.14 6.02
C ASN A 369 -20.97 -4.22 5.52
N GLY A 370 -20.56 -5.29 4.83
CA GLY A 370 -19.20 -5.43 4.27
C GLY A 370 -18.88 -4.38 3.19
N HIS A 371 -19.91 -3.73 2.67
CA HIS A 371 -19.84 -2.78 1.56
C HIS A 371 -19.91 -1.32 2.00
N LEU A 372 -19.95 -1.02 3.29
CA LEU A 372 -20.07 0.36 3.77
C LEU A 372 -18.71 1.09 3.77
N VAL A 373 -18.68 2.27 3.14
CA VAL A 373 -17.51 3.17 3.12
C VAL A 373 -17.73 4.35 4.04
N ALA A 374 -18.81 5.10 3.86
CA ALA A 374 -19.16 6.23 4.71
C ALA A 374 -20.65 6.60 4.62
N TRP A 375 -21.28 7.15 5.66
CA TRP A 375 -22.71 7.48 5.64
C TRP A 375 -23.11 8.52 6.70
N THR A 376 -24.20 9.27 6.44
CA THR A 376 -24.75 10.25 7.39
C THR A 376 -26.09 9.81 7.99
N CYS A 377 -26.79 8.86 7.35
CA CYS A 377 -28.10 8.36 7.80
C CYS A 377 -28.02 7.44 9.04
N PRO A 378 -29.07 7.41 9.89
CA PRO A 378 -29.23 6.36 10.90
C PRO A 378 -29.53 4.99 10.27
N TYR A 379 -29.11 3.92 10.94
CA TYR A 379 -29.37 2.53 10.50
C TYR A 379 -29.66 1.55 11.64
N THR A 380 -30.43 0.50 11.28
CA THR A 380 -30.72 -0.68 12.10
C THR A 380 -30.12 -1.94 11.45
N ILE A 381 -29.72 -2.91 12.26
CA ILE A 381 -29.17 -4.18 11.77
C ILE A 381 -30.30 -5.21 11.78
N GLU A 382 -30.47 -5.93 10.69
CA GLU A 382 -31.49 -6.96 10.52
C GLU A 382 -30.88 -8.24 9.96
N ARG A 383 -31.48 -9.40 10.25
CA ARG A 383 -31.10 -10.65 9.58
C ARG A 383 -31.78 -10.74 8.21
N SER A 384 -31.04 -11.17 7.20
CA SER A 384 -31.60 -11.42 5.86
C SER A 384 -32.46 -12.70 5.88
N GLY A 385 -33.75 -12.58 5.56
CA GLY A 385 -34.66 -13.70 5.28
C GLY A 385 -35.31 -14.38 6.50
N GLY A 386 -36.64 -14.36 6.56
CA GLY A 386 -37.42 -15.06 7.57
C GLY A 386 -37.61 -16.54 7.20
N GLY A 387 -37.10 -17.45 8.04
CA GLY A 387 -37.46 -18.87 8.00
C GLY A 387 -36.38 -19.78 8.59
N PHE A 388 -36.76 -20.61 9.55
CA PHE A 388 -35.87 -21.57 10.25
C PHE A 388 -35.33 -22.73 9.37
N ILE A 389 -35.55 -22.74 8.03
CA ILE A 389 -35.33 -23.93 7.17
C ILE A 389 -34.45 -23.69 5.92
N SER A 390 -33.93 -22.50 5.65
CA SER A 390 -33.00 -22.29 4.51
C SER A 390 -31.53 -22.39 4.92
N GLY A 391 -31.09 -23.57 5.37
CA GLY A 391 -29.70 -23.83 5.74
C GLY A 391 -28.94 -24.61 4.65
N ARG A 392 -28.05 -23.92 3.91
CA ARG A 392 -26.69 -24.38 3.51
C ARG A 392 -25.97 -23.56 2.41
N HIS A 393 -26.55 -22.48 1.87
CA HIS A 393 -25.89 -21.70 0.81
C HIS A 393 -25.94 -20.16 0.96
N ALA A 394 -26.28 -19.62 2.14
CA ALA A 394 -26.24 -18.17 2.40
C ALA A 394 -25.31 -17.89 3.60
N ASP A 395 -24.07 -17.47 3.32
CA ASP A 395 -23.02 -17.25 4.34
C ASP A 395 -22.92 -15.77 4.79
N GLU A 396 -23.88 -14.91 4.42
CA GLU A 396 -23.89 -13.48 4.79
C GLU A 396 -25.25 -13.08 5.37
N GLY A 397 -25.42 -13.30 6.68
CA GLY A 397 -26.74 -13.29 7.33
C GLY A 397 -27.22 -11.97 7.92
N LEU A 398 -26.51 -10.85 7.78
CA LEU A 398 -26.77 -9.59 8.51
C LEU A 398 -26.65 -8.35 7.61
N VAL A 399 -27.70 -7.54 7.56
CA VAL A 399 -27.82 -6.36 6.67
C VAL A 399 -28.09 -5.08 7.46
N CYS A 400 -27.61 -3.94 6.97
CA CYS A 400 -27.85 -2.62 7.53
C CYS A 400 -29.00 -1.92 6.79
N ARG A 401 -30.13 -1.71 7.47
CA ARG A 401 -31.26 -0.91 6.97
C ARG A 401 -31.07 0.55 7.36
N PHE A 402 -30.76 1.39 6.38
CA PHE A 402 -30.68 2.83 6.53
C PHE A 402 -32.06 3.48 6.34
N THR A 403 -32.33 4.55 7.07
CA THR A 403 -33.53 5.38 6.90
C THR A 403 -33.12 6.83 6.70
N GLY A 404 -33.56 7.45 5.61
CA GLY A 404 -33.26 8.84 5.30
C GLY A 404 -33.95 9.85 6.24
N PRO A 405 -33.48 11.11 6.24
CA PRO A 405 -32.62 11.71 5.22
C PRO A 405 -31.11 11.56 5.46
N GLY A 406 -30.33 11.51 4.38
CA GLY A 406 -28.87 11.58 4.41
C GLY A 406 -28.20 10.85 3.23
N THR A 407 -26.88 10.74 3.28
CA THR A 407 -26.04 10.20 2.20
C THR A 407 -25.35 8.93 2.66
N ILE A 408 -25.20 7.96 1.77
CA ILE A 408 -24.50 6.70 2.01
C ILE A 408 -23.54 6.47 0.84
N LEU A 409 -22.29 6.16 1.16
CA LEU A 409 -21.18 5.81 0.29
C LEU A 409 -20.87 4.34 0.55
N ILE A 410 -20.97 3.53 -0.50
CA ILE A 410 -20.65 2.11 -0.44
C ILE A 410 -19.46 1.79 -1.34
N GLN A 411 -18.62 0.85 -0.91
CA GLN A 411 -17.60 0.22 -1.73
C GLN A 411 -18.22 -0.97 -2.42
N VAL A 412 -17.89 -1.13 -3.69
CA VAL A 412 -18.35 -2.30 -4.43
C VAL A 412 -17.17 -3.18 -4.79
N SER A 413 -16.55 -3.82 -3.79
CA SER A 413 -15.47 -4.79 -4.02
C SER A 413 -16.06 -6.11 -4.47
N TYR A 414 -15.88 -6.50 -5.73
CA TYR A 414 -16.36 -7.79 -6.19
C TYR A 414 -15.26 -8.82 -6.20
N PHE A 415 -14.99 -9.38 -5.03
CA PHE A 415 -14.44 -10.74 -4.95
C PHE A 415 -15.41 -11.74 -4.34
N PHE A 416 -16.51 -11.30 -3.71
CA PHE A 416 -17.60 -12.18 -3.28
C PHE A 416 -18.92 -11.41 -3.33
N ILE A 417 -19.68 -11.59 -4.41
CA ILE A 417 -21.15 -11.44 -4.38
C ILE A 417 -21.70 -12.61 -5.21
N ILE A 418 -21.94 -13.73 -4.53
CA ILE A 418 -22.96 -14.71 -4.91
C ILE A 418 -23.68 -15.03 -3.60
N GLY A 419 -24.93 -14.58 -3.48
CA GLY A 419 -25.78 -14.80 -2.31
C GLY A 419 -26.91 -13.79 -2.26
#